data_AF-A0A9E6EJW9-F1
#
_entry.id   AF-A0A9E6EJW9-F1
#
_cell.length_a   1.000
_cell.length_b   1.000
_cell.length_c   1.000
_cell.angle_alpha   90.00
_cell.angle_beta   90.00
_cell.angle_gamma   90.00
#
_symmetry.space_group_name_H-M   'P 1'
#
loop_
_entity.id
_entity.type
_entity.pdbx_description
1 polymer ?
#
loop_
_entity_poly.entity_id
_entity_poly.type
_entity_poly.pdbx_seq_one_letter_code
_entity_poly.pdbx_strand_id
1 'polypeptide(L)'
;MLRYRNPDDLGAPTSAFSICSFWWAEALALAGRLEEAVAVFERVCAFANPVGLFSEDIDPATGRLLGNFPQAYTHVGLINAAVTLSELLEARDGKVRAWSSPGSSDWVVAAVS
;
A
#
# COMPACT_ATOMS: atom_id res chain seq x y z
N MET A 1 6.29 -4.65 -5.77
CA MET A 1 6.64 -5.98 -5.20
C MET A 1 6.00 -7.08 -6.04
N LEU A 2 6.71 -8.17 -6.31
CA LEU A 2 6.13 -9.33 -7.01
C LEU A 2 5.11 -10.05 -6.11
N ARG A 3 4.04 -10.60 -6.70
CA ARG A 3 3.01 -11.36 -5.97
C ARG A 3 3.58 -12.65 -5.36
N TYR A 4 4.46 -13.33 -6.09
CA TYR A 4 5.25 -14.47 -5.63
C TYR A 4 6.64 -14.41 -6.29
N ARG A 5 7.64 -15.09 -5.69
CA ARG A 5 8.96 -15.28 -6.33
C ARG A 5 9.15 -16.69 -6.92
N ASN A 6 8.22 -17.60 -6.62
CA ASN A 6 8.30 -18.96 -7.14
C ASN A 6 7.78 -18.98 -8.59
N PRO A 7 8.41 -19.77 -9.47
CA PRO A 7 7.87 -20.03 -10.79
C PRO A 7 6.53 -20.75 -10.66
N ASP A 8 5.53 -20.28 -11.40
CA ASP A 8 4.25 -20.97 -11.59
C ASP A 8 4.14 -21.49 -13.04
N ASP A 9 2.98 -22.02 -13.40
CA ASP A 9 2.70 -22.56 -14.74
C ASP A 9 2.79 -21.49 -15.86
N LEU A 10 2.97 -20.20 -15.50
CA LEU A 10 3.14 -19.06 -16.41
C LEU A 10 4.59 -18.53 -16.41
N GLY A 11 5.50 -19.15 -15.64
CA GLY A 11 6.92 -18.76 -15.54
C GLY A 11 7.25 -18.03 -14.24
N ALA A 12 8.40 -17.35 -14.19
CA ALA A 12 8.75 -16.50 -13.06
C ALA A 12 7.93 -15.20 -13.11
N PRO A 13 7.27 -14.77 -12.02
CA PRO A 13 6.50 -13.53 -12.02
C PRO A 13 7.42 -12.34 -12.30
N THR A 14 7.24 -11.68 -13.45
CA THR A 14 8.01 -10.48 -13.82
C THR A 14 7.28 -9.19 -13.46
N SER A 15 5.96 -9.25 -13.25
CA SER A 15 5.14 -8.11 -12.88
C SER A 15 4.83 -8.06 -11.38
N ALA A 16 4.81 -6.84 -10.85
CA ALA A 16 4.37 -6.55 -9.51
C ALA A 16 2.86 -6.29 -9.52
N PHE A 17 2.10 -7.10 -8.79
CA PHE A 17 0.67 -6.86 -8.61
C PHE A 17 0.50 -5.57 -7.79
N SER A 18 -0.03 -4.54 -8.45
CA SER A 18 0.11 -3.14 -7.99
C SER A 18 -0.57 -2.93 -6.64
N ILE A 19 -1.75 -3.52 -6.44
CA ILE A 19 -2.49 -3.46 -5.18
C ILE A 19 -1.71 -4.03 -3.98
N CYS A 20 -0.96 -5.12 -4.16
CA CYS A 20 -0.15 -5.71 -3.09
C CYS A 20 0.94 -4.75 -2.60
N SER A 21 1.43 -3.86 -3.47
CA SER A 21 2.43 -2.88 -3.08
C SER A 21 1.83 -1.77 -2.20
N PHE A 22 0.56 -1.39 -2.44
CA PHE A 22 -0.17 -0.46 -1.56
C PHE A 22 -0.54 -1.10 -0.22
N TRP A 23 -1.04 -2.34 -0.22
CA TRP A 23 -1.29 -3.07 1.03
C TRP A 23 -0.03 -3.27 1.86
N TRP A 24 1.13 -3.43 1.21
CA TRP A 24 2.39 -3.52 1.94
C TRP A 24 2.75 -2.19 2.62
N ALA A 25 2.56 -1.05 1.94
CA ALA A 25 2.74 0.26 2.57
C ALA A 25 1.78 0.45 3.76
N GLU A 26 0.51 0.11 3.59
CA GLU A 26 -0.50 0.15 4.66
C GLU A 26 -0.09 -0.72 5.86
N ALA A 27 0.32 -1.97 5.62
CA ALA A 27 0.75 -2.89 6.67
C ALA A 27 2.02 -2.40 7.41
N LEU A 28 2.97 -1.80 6.69
CA LEU A 28 4.16 -1.19 7.31
C LEU A 28 3.76 -0.02 8.22
N ALA A 29 2.81 0.81 7.79
CA ALA A 29 2.33 1.94 8.57
C ALA A 29 1.65 1.45 9.87
N LEU A 30 0.76 0.47 9.76
CA LEU A 30 0.07 -0.15 10.90
C LEU A 30 1.04 -0.87 11.87
N ALA A 31 2.17 -1.35 11.37
CA ALA A 31 3.24 -1.93 12.19
C ALA A 31 4.16 -0.88 12.84
N GLY A 32 3.85 0.42 12.71
CA GLY A 32 4.65 1.52 13.26
C GLY A 32 5.92 1.85 12.46
N ARG A 33 6.11 1.24 11.29
CA ARG A 33 7.28 1.47 10.41
C ARG A 33 6.96 2.56 9.38
N LEU A 34 6.60 3.74 9.89
CA LEU A 34 5.94 4.79 9.10
C LEU A 34 6.83 5.37 8.01
N GLU A 35 8.10 5.61 8.28
CA GLU A 35 9.06 6.13 7.29
C GLU A 35 9.25 5.15 6.12
N GLU A 36 9.30 3.86 6.42
CA GLU A 36 9.43 2.81 5.42
C GLU A 36 8.14 2.67 4.60
N ALA A 37 6.98 2.79 5.25
CA ALA A 37 5.68 2.80 4.61
C ALA A 37 5.55 3.94 3.59
N VAL A 38 5.93 5.16 3.98
CA VAL A 38 5.95 6.34 3.08
C VAL A 38 6.88 6.08 1.89
N ALA A 39 8.09 5.59 2.13
CA ALA A 39 9.05 5.31 1.05
C ALA A 39 8.56 4.24 0.06
N VAL A 40 7.82 3.24 0.53
CA VAL A 40 7.16 2.26 -0.34
C VAL A 40 6.02 2.91 -1.12
N PHE A 41 5.13 3.64 -0.44
CA PHE A 41 3.98 4.30 -1.06
C PHE A 41 4.40 5.25 -2.18
N GLU A 42 5.34 6.16 -1.91
CA GLU A 42 5.85 7.12 -2.89
C GLU A 42 6.50 6.44 -4.10
N ARG A 43 7.26 5.36 -3.86
CA ARG A 43 7.87 4.58 -4.94
C ARG A 43 6.80 3.97 -5.86
N VAL A 44 5.69 3.47 -5.29
CA VAL A 44 4.60 2.91 -6.10
C VAL A 44 3.87 4.02 -6.83
N CYS A 45 3.61 5.15 -6.17
CA CYS A 45 2.98 6.33 -6.76
C CYS A 45 3.73 6.86 -7.99
N ALA A 46 5.05 6.74 -8.02
CA ALA A 46 5.89 7.14 -9.16
C ALA A 46 5.63 6.33 -10.45
N PHE A 47 4.96 5.18 -10.37
CA PHE A 47 4.57 4.39 -11.56
C PHE A 47 3.21 4.78 -12.15
N ALA A 48 2.47 5.71 -11.52
CA ALA A 48 1.23 6.20 -12.08
C ALA A 48 1.46 6.80 -13.47
N ASN A 49 0.47 6.68 -14.36
CA ASN A 49 0.51 7.42 -15.61
C ASN A 49 0.34 8.94 -15.35
N PRO A 50 0.45 9.82 -16.38
CA PRO A 50 0.37 11.27 -16.20
C PRO A 50 -0.93 11.80 -15.59
N VAL A 51 -2.01 11.01 -15.59
CA VAL A 51 -3.31 11.36 -14.99
C VAL A 51 -3.58 10.62 -13.67
N GLY A 52 -2.56 9.96 -13.09
CA GLY A 52 -2.66 9.31 -11.79
C GLY A 52 -3.28 7.91 -11.81
N LEU A 53 -3.42 7.28 -12.98
CA LEU A 53 -4.06 5.97 -13.12
C LEU A 53 -3.06 4.82 -13.11
N PHE A 54 -3.49 3.70 -12.54
CA PHE A 54 -2.75 2.45 -12.46
C PHE A 54 -3.43 1.31 -13.22
N SER A 55 -2.61 0.37 -13.69
CA SER A 55 -3.06 -0.93 -14.15
C SER A 55 -3.06 -1.97 -13.04
N GLU A 56 -3.44 -3.19 -13.39
CA GLU A 56 -3.36 -4.36 -12.53
C GLU A 56 -1.93 -4.64 -12.06
N ASP A 57 -1.00 -4.62 -13.02
CA ASP A 57 0.37 -5.01 -12.84
C ASP A 57 1.32 -3.88 -13.27
N ILE A 58 2.48 -3.79 -12.62
CA ILE A 58 3.58 -2.92 -13.03
C ILE A 58 4.81 -3.78 -13.32
N ASP A 59 5.44 -3.57 -14.47
CA ASP A 59 6.81 -4.05 -14.68
C ASP A 59 7.77 -3.21 -13.82
N PRO A 60 8.41 -3.77 -12.78
CA PRO A 60 9.26 -3.02 -11.88
C PRO A 60 10.57 -2.54 -12.54
N ALA A 61 11.00 -3.15 -13.63
CA ALA A 61 12.22 -2.77 -14.34
C ALA A 61 11.99 -1.60 -15.30
N THR A 62 10.84 -1.58 -15.96
CA THR A 62 10.53 -0.57 -16.99
C THR A 62 9.50 0.47 -16.57
N GLY A 63 8.75 0.20 -15.50
CA GLY A 63 7.60 1.00 -15.06
C GLY A 63 6.38 0.88 -15.96
N ARG A 64 6.37 -0.07 -16.90
CA ARG A 64 5.23 -0.28 -17.79
C ARG A 64 4.02 -0.76 -17.00
N LEU A 65 2.88 -0.12 -17.27
CA LEU A 65 1.57 -0.54 -16.81
C LEU A 65 1.09 -1.73 -17.66
N LEU A 66 0.83 -2.86 -17.01
CA LEU A 66 0.48 -4.13 -17.61
C LEU A 66 -0.88 -4.64 -17.11
N GLY A 67 -1.56 -5.42 -17.94
CA GLY A 67 -2.85 -6.01 -17.61
C GLY A 67 -4.01 -5.00 -17.70
N ASN A 68 -5.04 -5.22 -16.89
CA ASN A 68 -6.25 -4.41 -16.90
C ASN A 68 -5.95 -2.94 -16.58
N PHE A 69 -6.52 -2.02 -17.36
CA PHE A 69 -6.31 -0.58 -17.20
C PHE A 69 -7.57 0.22 -17.56
N PRO A 70 -8.03 1.17 -16.72
CA PRO A 70 -7.59 1.41 -15.34
C PRO A 70 -8.10 0.30 -14.41
N GLN A 71 -7.28 -0.16 -13.46
CA GLN A 71 -7.66 -1.24 -12.56
C GLN A 71 -8.28 -0.72 -11.26
N ALA A 72 -9.60 -0.88 -11.08
CA ALA A 72 -10.32 -0.36 -9.93
C ALA A 72 -9.74 -0.83 -8.59
N TYR A 73 -9.43 -2.12 -8.45
CA TYR A 73 -8.86 -2.66 -7.20
C TYR A 73 -7.53 -2.03 -6.82
N THR A 74 -6.65 -1.76 -7.79
CA THR A 74 -5.38 -1.06 -7.53
C THR A 74 -5.63 0.33 -6.93
N HIS A 75 -6.63 1.05 -7.43
CA HIS A 75 -6.99 2.38 -6.90
C HIS A 75 -7.64 2.30 -5.52
N VAL A 76 -8.40 1.25 -5.22
CA VAL A 76 -8.88 1.02 -3.84
C VAL A 76 -7.71 0.81 -2.88
N GLY A 77 -6.72 0.01 -3.26
CA GLY A 77 -5.50 -0.15 -2.45
C GLY A 77 -4.74 1.17 -2.25
N LEU A 78 -4.59 1.97 -3.30
CA LEU A 78 -3.99 3.31 -3.24
C LEU A 78 -4.71 4.20 -2.22
N ILE A 79 -6.04 4.29 -2.30
CA ILE A 79 -6.85 5.14 -1.42
C ILE A 79 -6.72 4.71 0.02
N ASN A 80 -6.84 3.41 0.31
CA ASN A 80 -6.74 2.88 1.68
C ASN A 80 -5.37 3.20 2.29
N ALA A 81 -4.28 2.88 1.57
CA ALA A 81 -2.93 3.16 2.03
C ALA A 81 -2.70 4.65 2.27
N ALA A 82 -3.22 5.53 1.40
CA ALA A 82 -3.11 6.97 1.54
C ALA A 82 -3.84 7.48 2.78
N VAL A 83 -5.06 7.01 3.03
CA VAL A 83 -5.85 7.38 4.22
C VAL A 83 -5.12 6.96 5.50
N THR A 84 -4.71 5.69 5.59
CA THR A 84 -3.99 5.16 6.76
C THR A 84 -2.69 5.90 7.03
N LEU A 85 -1.89 6.18 5.98
CA LEU A 85 -0.65 6.94 6.12
C LEU A 85 -0.93 8.36 6.63
N SER A 86 -1.93 9.04 6.06
CA SER A 86 -2.30 10.39 6.47
C SER A 86 -2.66 10.46 7.95
N GLU A 87 -3.55 9.59 8.41
CA GLU A 87 -3.98 9.55 9.82
C GLU A 87 -2.82 9.28 10.78
N LEU A 88 -1.93 8.32 10.43
CA LEU A 88 -0.80 7.96 11.28
C LEU A 88 0.30 9.04 11.30
N LEU A 89 0.52 9.73 10.17
CA LEU A 89 1.44 10.87 10.11
C LEU A 89 0.93 12.05 10.95
N GLU A 90 -0.38 12.35 10.88
CA GLU A 90 -1.00 13.40 11.70
C GLU A 90 -0.96 13.06 13.20
N ALA A 91 -1.17 11.79 13.55
CA ALA A 91 -1.05 11.31 14.92
C ALA A 91 0.39 11.42 15.45
N ARG A 92 1.39 11.06 14.63
CA ARG A 92 2.82 11.21 14.97
C ARG A 92 3.20 12.68 15.22
N ASP A 93 2.68 13.58 14.40
CA ASP A 93 2.95 15.03 14.50
C ASP A 93 2.16 15.71 15.63
N GLY A 94 1.30 14.98 16.36
CA GLY A 94 0.47 15.52 17.44
C GLY A 94 -0.63 16.48 16.99
N LYS A 95 -0.91 16.55 15.68
CA LYS A 95 -1.95 17.41 15.08
C LYS A 95 -3.34 16.83 15.30
N VAL A 96 -3.44 15.52 15.43
CA VAL A 96 -4.66 14.79 15.77
C VAL A 96 -4.36 13.92 16.99
N ARG A 97 -5.20 13.99 18.03
CA ARG A 97 -5.20 12.93 19.05
C ARG A 97 -5.87 11.72 18.41
N ALA A 98 -5.11 10.63 18.24
CA ALA A 98 -5.71 9.35 17.94
C ALA A 98 -6.87 9.10 18.92
N TRP A 99 -8.01 8.64 18.42
CA TRP A 99 -9.18 8.30 19.25
C TRP A 99 -8.80 7.33 20.39
N SER A 100 -7.74 6.54 20.16
CA SER A 100 -7.05 5.69 21.11
C SER A 100 -5.92 6.44 21.84
N SER A 101 -6.26 7.18 22.90
CA SER A 101 -5.24 7.52 23.90
C SER A 101 -4.78 6.23 24.63
N PRO A 102 -3.48 6.06 24.91
CA PRO A 102 -2.92 4.86 25.54
C PRO A 102 -3.25 4.84 27.03
N GLY A 103 -4.49 4.46 27.35
CA GLY A 103 -4.98 4.33 28.72
C GLY A 103 -5.92 3.14 28.94
N SER A 104 -6.42 2.50 27.89
CA SER A 104 -7.27 1.30 27.99
C SER A 104 -6.64 0.16 27.21
N SER A 105 -6.25 -0.88 27.94
CA SER A 105 -5.53 -2.07 27.52
C SER A 105 -6.30 -3.06 26.61
N ASP A 106 -7.22 -2.57 25.76
CA ASP A 106 -8.23 -3.43 25.09
C ASP A 106 -8.25 -3.37 23.55
N TRP A 107 -7.18 -2.94 22.88
CA TRP A 107 -7.18 -2.83 21.41
C TRP A 107 -6.99 -4.16 20.66
N VAL A 108 -6.56 -5.23 21.33
CA VAL A 108 -6.25 -6.51 20.67
C VAL A 108 -7.51 -7.28 20.24
N VAL A 109 -8.70 -6.92 20.74
CA VAL A 109 -9.93 -7.71 20.50
C VAL A 109 -10.84 -7.10 19.41
N ALA A 110 -10.76 -5.81 19.13
CA ALA A 110 -11.73 -5.14 18.24
C ALA A 110 -11.47 -5.27 16.74
N ALA A 111 -10.27 -5.71 16.31
CA ALA A 111 -9.92 -5.78 14.88
C ALA A 111 -10.19 -7.15 14.23
N VAL A 112 -10.71 -8.14 14.97
CA VAL A 112 -10.93 -9.51 14.46
C VAL A 112 -12.29 -10.09 14.92
N SER A 113 -13.34 -9.28 15.02
CA SER A 113 -14.70 -9.77 15.32
C SER A 113 -15.77 -9.02 14.54
#